data_AF-A0A1M7GC20-F1
#
_entry.id   AF-A0A1M7GC20-F1
#
_cell.length_a   1.000
_cell.length_b   1.000
_cell.length_c   1.000
_cell.angle_alpha   90.00
_cell.angle_beta   90.00
_cell.angle_gamma   90.00
#
_symmetry.space_group_name_H-M   'P 1'
#
loop_
_entity.id
_entity.type
_entity.pdbx_description
1 polymer ?
#
loop_
_entity_poly.entity_id
_entity_poly.type
_entity_poly.pdbx_seq_one_letter_code
_entity_poly.pdbx_strand_id
1 'polypeptide(L)' 'MSVIHELDRSGRAQFLIATHSPMLICYPGATIYQFDESGVSETGYEDTEHFSLTKSFLDNPALYLRHLMDD' A
#
# COMPACT_ATOMS: atom_id res chain seq x y z
N MET A 1 -11.36 -6.11 2.72
CA MET A 1 -11.93 -4.80 2.32
C MET A 1 -13.45 -4.76 2.23
N SER A 2 -14.20 -5.87 2.15
CA SER A 2 -15.67 -5.86 1.96
C SER A 2 -16.44 -4.96 2.92
N VAL A 3 -16.14 -5.00 4.23
CA VAL A 3 -16.82 -4.16 5.23
C VAL A 3 -16.51 -2.66 5.03
N ILE A 4 -15.24 -2.31 4.79
CA ILE A 4 -14.83 -0.93 4.51
C ILE A 4 -15.57 -0.41 3.27
N HIS A 5 -15.62 -1.23 2.22
CA HIS A 5 -16.27 -0.88 0.97
C HIS A 5 -17.78 -0.67 1.09
N GLU A 6 -18.47 -1.51 1.87
CA GLU A 6 -19.90 -1.35 2.13
C GLU A 6 -20.19 -0.03 2.87
N LEU A 7 -19.39 0.27 3.89
CA LEU A 7 -19.59 1.47 4.72
C LEU A 7 -19.29 2.76 3.96
N ASP A 8 -18.20 2.77 3.18
CA ASP A 8 -17.84 3.87 2.26
C ASP A 8 -18.98 4.14 1.27
N ARG A 9 -19.44 3.11 0.56
CA ARG A 9 -20.55 3.23 -0.41
C ARG A 9 -21.86 3.68 0.22
N SER A 10 -22.10 3.38 1.49
CA SER A 10 -23.30 3.81 2.19
C SER A 10 -23.27 5.29 2.58
N GLY A 11 -22.12 5.97 2.50
CA GLY A 11 -21.94 7.36 2.92
C GLY A 11 -22.04 7.56 4.44
N ARG A 12 -22.10 6.47 5.21
CA ARG A 12 -22.26 6.50 6.67
C ARG A 12 -20.94 6.58 7.43
N ALA A 13 -19.81 6.44 6.74
CA ALA A 13 -18.49 6.45 7.32
C ALA A 13 -17.46 7.09 6.38
N GLN A 14 -16.46 7.73 6.97
CA GLN A 14 -15.22 8.12 6.33
C GLN A 14 -14.09 7.41 7.06
N PHE A 15 -13.10 6.93 6.31
CA PHE A 15 -11.99 6.16 6.87
C PHE A 15 -10.67 6.94 6.76
N LEU A 16 -9.92 6.95 7.86
CA LEU A 16 -8.49 7.26 7.88
C LEU A 16 -7.76 5.99 8.31
N ILE A 17 -6.89 5.47 7.45
CA ILE A 17 -6.23 4.18 7.64
C ILE A 17 -4.73 4.39 7.57
N ALA A 18 -4.02 4.12 8.68
CA ALA A 18 -2.57 3.96 8.68
C ALA A 18 -2.24 2.48 8.45
N THR A 19 -1.54 2.16 7.37
CA THR A 19 -1.25 0.76 7.01
C THR A 19 -0.03 0.64 6.13
N HIS A 20 0.70 -0.47 6.29
CA HIS A 20 1.74 -0.92 5.36
C HIS A 20 1.22 -1.98 4.38
N SER A 21 -0.07 -2.33 4.45
CA SER A 21 -0.64 -3.38 3.59
C SER A 21 -0.92 -2.83 2.19
N PRO A 22 -0.23 -3.31 1.13
CA PRO A 22 -0.48 -2.86 -0.24
C PRO A 22 -1.94 -3.10 -0.66
N MET A 23 -2.57 -4.14 -0.11
CA MET A 23 -3.97 -4.45 -0.33
C MET A 23 -4.88 -3.31 0.11
N LEU A 24 -4.60 -2.62 1.22
CA LEU A 24 -5.44 -1.49 1.66
C LEU A 24 -5.06 -0.18 0.97
N ILE A 25 -3.77 0.00 0.64
CA ILE A 25 -3.26 1.18 -0.07
C ILE A 25 -3.89 1.27 -1.47
N CYS A 26 -4.18 0.14 -2.13
CA CYS A 26 -4.82 0.12 -3.46
C CYS A 26 -6.34 0.39 -3.45
N TYR A 27 -6.92 0.86 -2.34
CA TYR A 27 -8.36 1.13 -2.26
C TYR A 27 -8.78 2.19 -3.29
N PRO A 28 -9.75 1.92 -4.17
CA PRO A 28 -10.12 2.83 -5.24
C PRO A 28 -10.60 4.19 -4.73
N GLY A 29 -10.06 5.27 -5.30
CA GLY A 29 -10.44 6.64 -4.95
C GLY A 29 -9.90 7.14 -3.61
N ALA A 30 -9.05 6.38 -2.93
CA ALA A 30 -8.37 6.85 -1.73
C ALA A 30 -7.30 7.90 -2.08
N THR A 31 -7.23 8.96 -1.26
CA THR A 31 -6.04 9.82 -1.19
C THR A 31 -4.99 9.12 -0.34
N ILE A 32 -3.78 8.97 -0.88
CA ILE A 32 -2.69 8.25 -0.21
C ILE A 32 -1.67 9.27 0.29
N TYR A 33 -1.38 9.20 1.58
CA TYR A 33 -0.30 9.97 2.19
C TYR A 33 0.84 9.04 2.60
N GLN A 34 2.05 9.34 2.15
CA GLN A 34 3.28 8.68 2.56
C GLN A 34 3.93 9.46 3.69
N PHE A 35 4.44 8.72 4.68
CA PHE A 35 5.19 9.25 5.80
C PHE A 35 6.61 8.71 5.69
N ASP A 36 7.58 9.60 5.56
CA ASP A 36 9.00 9.27 5.51
C ASP A 36 9.82 10.34 6.25
N GLU A 37 11.15 10.25 6.17
CA GLU A 37 12.06 11.17 6.85
C GLU A 37 11.92 12.63 6.35
N SER A 38 11.36 12.84 5.15
CA SER A 38 11.11 14.17 4.60
C SER A 38 9.78 14.79 5.09
N GLY A 39 8.95 14.01 5.79
CA GLY A 39 7.67 14.43 6.33
C GLY A 39 6.49 13.66 5.74
N VAL A 40 5.37 14.37 5.53
CA VAL A 40 4.14 13.79 4.98
C VAL A 40 3.88 14.37 3.60
N SER A 41 3.69 13.51 2.61
CA SER A 41 3.40 13.91 1.22
C SER A 41 2.26 13.08 0.63
N GLU A 42 1.47 13.67 -0.26
CA GLU A 42 0.50 12.93 -1.06
C GLU A 42 1.23 12.20 -2.20
N THR A 43 0.85 10.95 -2.48
CA THR A 43 1.49 10.11 -3.48
C THR A 43 0.49 9.25 -4.26
N GLY A 44 0.87 8.76 -5.43
CA GLY A 44 0.11 7.76 -6.18
C GLY A 44 0.30 6.37 -5.60
N TYR A 45 -0.69 5.48 -5.81
CA TYR A 45 -0.59 4.08 -5.39
C TYR A 45 0.67 3.38 -5.92
N GLU A 46 0.93 3.53 -7.22
CA GLU A 46 2.08 2.89 -7.89
C GLU A 46 3.42 3.53 -7.48
N ASP A 47 3.39 4.74 -6.94
CA ASP A 47 4.57 5.46 -6.46
C ASP A 47 4.95 5.09 -5.03
N THR A 48 4.11 4.30 -4.34
CA THR A 48 4.42 3.86 -2.97
C THR A 48 5.55 2.83 -2.95
N GLU A 49 6.40 2.91 -1.92
CA GLU A 49 7.45 1.90 -1.68
C GLU A 49 6.84 0.49 -1.58
N HIS A 50 5.72 0.37 -0.86
CA HIS A 50 5.01 -0.90 -0.67
C HIS A 50 4.53 -1.52 -1.99
N PHE A 51 4.06 -0.71 -2.95
CA PHE A 51 3.72 -1.21 -4.28
C PHE A 51 4.97 -1.73 -5.00
N SER A 52 6.00 -0.90 -5.09
CA SER A 52 7.25 -1.21 -5.81
C SER A 52 7.93 -2.47 -5.27
N LEU A 53 8.03 -2.59 -3.94
CA LEU A 53 8.58 -3.75 -3.24
C LEU A 53 7.77 -5.02 -3.52
N THR A 54 6.45 -4.94 -3.32
CA THR A 54 5.56 -6.10 -3.52
C THR A 54 5.56 -6.56 -4.97
N LYS A 55 5.50 -5.61 -5.92
CA LYS A 55 5.56 -5.88 -7.35
C LYS A 55 6.86 -6.56 -7.74
N SER A 56 8.00 -6.01 -7.29
CA SER A 56 9.33 -6.57 -7.56
C SER A 56 9.49 -7.99 -6.99
N PHE A 57 8.99 -8.24 -5.78
CA PHE A 57 8.97 -9.57 -5.18
C PHE A 57 8.13 -10.56 -5.99
N LEU A 58 6.91 -10.17 -6.40
CA LEU A 58 6.02 -11.03 -7.18
C LEU A 58 6.56 -11.31 -8.59
N ASP A 59 7.26 -10.36 -9.20
CA ASP A 59 7.86 -10.51 -10.53
C ASP A 59 9.05 -11.48 -10.52
N ASN A 60 9.83 -11.52 -9.43
CA ASN A 60 10.92 -12.49 -9.28
C ASN A 60 11.23 -12.83 -7.80
N PRO A 61 10.48 -13.78 -7.20
CA PRO A 61 10.68 -14.14 -5.80
C PRO A 61 12.06 -14.73 -5.51
N ALA A 62 12.62 -15.50 -6.45
CA ALA A 62 13.89 -16.20 -6.28
C ALA A 62 15.07 -15.22 -6.15
N LEU A 63 15.07 -14.13 -6.93
CA LEU A 63 16.08 -13.09 -6.83
C LEU A 63 16.04 -12.41 -5.45
N TYR A 64 14.84 -12.10 -4.96
CA TYR A 64 14.65 -11.49 -3.65
C TYR A 64 15.12 -12.40 -2.52
N LEU A 65 14.72 -13.68 -2.56
CA LEU A 65 15.12 -14.67 -1.57
C LEU A 65 16.64 -14.89 -1.55
N ARG A 66 17.30 -14.88 -2.71
CA ARG A 66 18.76 -14.94 -2.78
C ARG A 66 19.42 -13.82 -1.99
N HIS A 67 18.97 -12.57 -2.18
CA HIS A 67 19.54 -11.43 -1.45
C HIS A 67 19.26 -11.45 0.06
N LEU A 68 18.16 -12.07 0.51
CA LEU A 68 17.83 -12.18 1.94
C LEU A 68 18.47 -13.40 2.62
N MET A 69 18.84 -14.43 1.87
CA MET A 69 19.30 -15.72 2.40
C MET A 69 20.80 -15.99 2.14
N ASP A 70 21.45 -15.19 1.29
CA ASP A 70 22.91 -15.18 1.17
C ASP A 70 23.48 -14.30 2.31
N ASP A 71 24.15 -14.93 3.29
CA ASP A 71 24.93 -14.27 4.36
C ASP A 71 26.14 -13.46 3.82
#